data_AF-A0A6N3HCV7-F1
#
_entry.id   AF-A0A6N3HCV7-F1
#
_cell.length_a   1.000
_cell.length_b   1.000
_cell.length_c   1.000
_cell.angle_alpha   90.00
_cell.angle_beta   90.00
_cell.angle_gamma   90.00
#
_symmetry.space_group_name_H-M   'P 1'
#
loop_
_entity.id
_entity.type
_entity.pdbx_description
1 polymer ?
#
loop_
_entity_poly.entity_id
_entity_poly.type
_entity_poly.pdbx_seq_one_letter_code
_entity_poly.pdbx_strand_id
1 'polypeptide(L)'
;MDAGSAARLFAESAQASDVYVRRSAAPWAKYQLGKLYIRGNGVPRDWAKAEELLRSAAQDGNEFAQRLLQRRAQWHRLGPMDAALGVIGSLCRMFETSVPRIRPRCMYLDRKRRRELEQKQRALGHAENDFEPQM
;
A
#
# COMPACT_ATOMS: atom_id res chain seq x y z
N MET A 1 5.33 -24.67 32.69
CA MET A 1 4.11 -24.62 31.87
C MET A 1 4.50 -24.93 30.44
N ASP A 2 4.18 -26.12 29.98
CA ASP A 2 4.60 -26.60 28.67
C ASP A 2 3.81 -25.86 27.59
N ALA A 3 4.46 -25.52 26.48
CA ALA A 3 3.84 -24.70 25.45
C ALA A 3 2.60 -25.38 24.80
N GLY A 4 2.53 -26.72 24.84
CA GLY A 4 1.34 -27.48 24.46
C GLY A 4 0.16 -27.30 25.43
N SER A 5 0.44 -27.18 26.72
CA SER A 5 -0.56 -26.91 27.77
C SER A 5 -1.13 -25.49 27.61
N ALA A 6 -0.28 -24.52 27.27
CA ALA A 6 -0.72 -23.17 26.93
C ALA A 6 -1.62 -23.14 25.69
N ALA A 7 -1.30 -23.91 24.64
CA ALA A 7 -2.14 -24.00 23.44
C ALA A 7 -3.56 -24.49 23.75
N ARG A 8 -3.70 -25.46 24.65
CA ARG A 8 -5.01 -25.99 25.08
C ARG A 8 -5.81 -24.93 25.86
N LEU A 9 -5.18 -24.22 26.80
CA LEU A 9 -5.82 -23.14 27.55
C LEU A 9 -6.29 -21.99 26.64
N PHE A 10 -5.52 -21.66 25.60
CA PHE A 10 -5.94 -20.66 24.61
C PHE A 10 -7.07 -21.16 23.71
N ALA A 11 -7.10 -22.45 23.36
CA ALA A 11 -8.21 -23.04 22.61
C ALA A 11 -9.50 -23.06 23.45
N GLU A 12 -9.37 -23.41 24.73
CA GLU A 12 -10.48 -23.48 25.69
C GLU A 12 -11.05 -22.08 25.98
N SER A 13 -10.19 -21.08 26.21
CA SER A 13 -10.64 -19.70 26.39
C SER A 13 -11.27 -19.09 25.13
N ALA A 14 -10.87 -19.55 23.93
CA ALA A 14 -11.57 -19.18 22.69
C ALA A 14 -12.97 -19.82 22.57
N GLN A 15 -13.20 -20.95 23.25
CA GLN A 15 -14.47 -21.68 23.27
C GLN A 15 -15.32 -21.39 24.52
N ALA A 16 -14.90 -20.47 25.38
CA ALA A 16 -15.62 -20.13 26.59
C ALA A 16 -17.11 -19.81 26.29
N SER A 17 -18.00 -20.43 27.07
CA SER A 17 -19.45 -20.33 26.90
C SER A 17 -19.97 -18.91 27.17
N ASP A 18 -19.23 -18.13 27.96
CA ASP A 18 -19.54 -16.74 28.26
C ASP A 18 -19.25 -15.86 27.03
N VAL A 19 -20.32 -15.30 26.46
CA VAL A 19 -20.29 -14.47 25.24
C VAL A 19 -19.42 -13.22 25.42
N TYR A 20 -19.33 -12.67 26.64
CA TYR A 20 -18.57 -11.45 26.92
C TYR A 20 -17.07 -11.72 26.99
N VAL A 21 -16.70 -12.80 27.68
CA VAL A 21 -15.31 -13.28 27.73
C VAL A 21 -14.87 -13.74 26.35
N ARG A 22 -15.73 -14.43 25.60
CA ARG A 22 -15.43 -14.82 24.23
C ARG A 22 -15.21 -13.61 23.33
N ARG A 23 -16.03 -12.55 23.43
CA ARG A 23 -15.87 -11.36 22.58
C ARG A 23 -14.56 -10.61 22.87
N SER A 24 -14.17 -10.48 24.15
CA SER A 24 -12.99 -9.71 24.55
C SER A 24 -11.69 -10.52 24.55
N ALA A 25 -11.73 -11.78 25.00
CA ALA A 25 -10.56 -12.64 25.15
C ALA A 25 -10.29 -13.54 23.92
N ALA A 26 -11.30 -13.90 23.11
CA ALA A 26 -11.05 -14.74 21.93
C ALA A 26 -10.10 -14.11 20.89
N PRO A 27 -10.15 -12.80 20.57
CA PRO A 27 -9.18 -12.21 19.64
C PRO A 27 -7.75 -12.36 20.15
N TRP A 28 -7.52 -12.17 21.45
CA TRP A 28 -6.21 -12.31 22.07
C TRP A 28 -5.75 -13.77 22.14
N ALA A 29 -6.64 -14.69 22.50
CA ALA A 29 -6.36 -16.12 22.55
C ALA A 29 -5.99 -16.66 21.16
N LYS A 30 -6.75 -16.31 20.11
CA LYS A 30 -6.44 -16.66 18.71
C LYS A 30 -5.06 -16.17 18.28
N TYR A 31 -4.69 -14.96 18.69
CA TYR A 31 -3.36 -14.40 18.41
C TYR A 31 -2.23 -15.19 19.09
N GLN A 32 -2.37 -15.55 20.37
CA GLN A 32 -1.35 -16.36 21.06
C GLN A 32 -1.25 -17.77 20.46
N LEU A 33 -2.37 -18.34 20.05
CA LEU A 33 -2.43 -19.66 19.43
C LEU A 33 -1.75 -19.64 18.05
N GLY A 34 -1.97 -18.61 17.24
CA GLY A 34 -1.23 -18.37 16.00
C GLY A 34 0.28 -18.24 16.22
N LYS A 35 0.71 -17.54 17.28
CA LYS A 35 2.14 -17.45 17.65
C LYS A 35 2.75 -18.79 18.05
N LEU A 36 1.98 -19.68 18.69
CA LEU A 36 2.45 -21.02 19.05
C LEU A 36 2.70 -21.86 17.79
N TYR A 37 1.78 -21.84 16.84
CA TYR A 37 1.95 -22.50 15.53
C TYR A 37 3.14 -21.94 14.73
N ILE A 38 3.42 -20.64 14.83
CA ILE A 38 4.61 -20.01 14.22
C ILE A 38 5.91 -20.53 14.83
N ARG A 39 5.96 -20.58 16.17
CA ARG A 39 7.17 -20.99 16.91
C ARG A 39 7.42 -22.50 16.86
N GLY A 40 6.38 -23.31 16.74
CA GLY A 40 6.50 -24.77 16.80
C GLY A 40 6.79 -25.31 18.21
N ASN A 41 6.61 -24.50 19.26
CA ASN A 41 6.83 -24.95 20.63
C ASN A 41 5.59 -25.70 21.13
N GLY A 42 5.65 -27.03 21.18
CA GLY A 42 4.59 -27.89 21.71
C GLY A 42 3.42 -28.16 20.76
N VAL A 43 3.45 -27.60 19.55
CA VAL A 43 2.47 -27.84 18.46
C VAL A 43 3.26 -27.89 17.15
N PRO A 44 2.93 -28.78 16.18
CA PRO A 44 3.62 -28.81 14.89
C PRO A 44 3.59 -27.43 14.23
N ARG A 45 4.74 -27.01 13.70
CA ARG A 45 4.90 -25.70 13.06
C ARG A 45 4.10 -25.65 11.77
N ASP A 46 3.07 -24.82 11.76
CA ASP A 46 2.18 -24.64 10.61
C ASP A 46 1.89 -23.15 10.41
N TRP A 47 2.49 -22.59 9.36
CA TRP A 47 2.35 -21.18 9.04
C TRP A 47 0.99 -20.85 8.42
N ALA A 48 0.42 -21.75 7.62
CA ALA A 48 -0.87 -21.51 6.97
C ALA A 48 -1.97 -21.40 8.01
N LYS A 49 -1.97 -22.35 8.96
CA LYS A 49 -2.92 -22.36 10.07
C LYS A 49 -2.72 -21.19 11.04
N ALA A 50 -1.47 -20.80 11.29
CA ALA A 50 -1.18 -19.62 12.09
C ALA A 50 -1.72 -18.34 11.44
N GLU A 51 -1.57 -18.20 10.13
CA GLU A 51 -2.03 -17.01 9.40
C GLU A 51 -3.56 -16.90 9.42
N GLU A 52 -4.27 -18.02 9.27
CA GLU A 52 -5.73 -18.07 9.35
C GLU A 52 -6.24 -17.59 10.73
N LEU A 53 -5.64 -18.09 11.81
CA LEU A 53 -5.96 -17.68 13.18
C LEU A 53 -5.67 -16.19 13.42
N LEU A 54 -4.53 -15.70 12.91
CA LEU A 54 -4.17 -14.29 13.00
C LEU A 54 -5.09 -13.40 12.19
N ARG A 55 -5.55 -13.87 11.02
CA ARG A 55 -6.48 -13.11 10.16
C ARG A 55 -7.84 -13.00 10.82
N SER A 56 -8.34 -14.08 11.42
CA SER A 56 -9.57 -14.04 12.22
C SER A 56 -9.43 -13.11 13.43
N ALA A 57 -8.30 -13.18 14.16
CA ALA A 57 -8.04 -12.27 15.28
C ALA A 57 -8.00 -10.80 14.84
N ALA A 58 -7.40 -10.49 13.69
CA ALA A 58 -7.36 -9.14 13.13
C ALA A 58 -8.75 -8.63 12.72
N GLN A 59 -9.61 -9.50 12.17
CA GLN A 59 -11.00 -9.17 11.85
C GLN A 59 -11.82 -8.88 13.10
N ASP A 60 -11.54 -9.56 14.21
CA ASP A 60 -12.14 -9.31 15.51
C ASP A 60 -11.58 -8.06 16.22
N GLY A 61 -10.72 -7.27 15.56
CA GLY A 61 -10.17 -6.02 16.07
C GLY A 61 -8.86 -6.16 16.85
N ASN A 62 -8.17 -7.30 16.79
CA ASN A 62 -6.88 -7.46 17.43
C ASN A 62 -5.75 -6.75 16.66
N GLU A 63 -5.34 -5.58 17.14
CA GLU A 63 -4.26 -4.78 16.57
C GLU A 63 -2.92 -5.52 16.51
N PHE A 64 -2.63 -6.41 17.47
CA PHE A 64 -1.37 -7.16 17.49
C PHE A 64 -1.32 -8.18 16.36
N ALA A 65 -2.46 -8.84 16.07
CA ALA A 65 -2.56 -9.75 14.94
C ALA A 65 -2.44 -8.98 13.61
N GLN A 66 -3.10 -7.82 13.50
CA GLN A 66 -3.00 -6.96 12.32
C GLN A 66 -1.56 -6.48 12.08
N ARG A 67 -0.87 -5.99 13.11
CA ARG A 67 0.53 -5.54 13.02
C ARG A 67 1.48 -6.68 12.65
N LEU A 68 1.25 -7.88 13.21
CA LEU A 68 2.06 -9.06 12.89
C LEU A 68 1.87 -9.48 11.43
N LEU A 69 0.63 -9.51 10.93
CA LEU A 69 0.32 -9.80 9.53
C LEU A 69 0.86 -8.74 8.58
N GLN A 70 0.73 -7.45 8.93
CA GLN A 70 1.30 -6.35 8.13
C GLN A 70 2.82 -6.47 8.03
N ARG A 71 3.50 -6.72 9.16
CA ARG A 71 4.95 -6.95 9.15
C ARG A 71 5.29 -8.12 8.24
N ARG A 72 4.60 -9.27 8.36
CA ARG A 72 4.80 -10.45 7.51
C ARG A 72 4.56 -10.14 6.02
N ALA A 73 3.47 -9.44 5.70
CA ALA A 73 3.11 -9.04 4.35
C ALA A 73 4.12 -8.06 3.75
N GLN A 74 4.73 -7.19 4.55
CA GLN A 74 5.79 -6.29 4.10
C GLN A 74 7.01 -7.07 3.58
N TRP A 75 7.42 -8.15 4.28
CA TRP A 75 8.52 -9.02 3.81
C TRP A 75 8.16 -9.80 2.54
N HIS A 76 6.90 -10.22 2.38
CA HIS A 76 6.45 -10.92 1.18
C HIS A 76 6.12 -9.99 0.01
N ARG A 77 5.78 -8.72 0.28
CA ARG A 77 5.51 -7.68 -0.73
C ARG A 77 6.80 -7.09 -1.30
N LEU A 78 7.91 -7.18 -0.57
CA LEU A 78 9.22 -6.71 -1.00
C LEU A 78 9.99 -7.88 -1.60
N GLY A 79 9.82 -8.09 -2.90
CA GLY A 79 10.75 -8.93 -3.65
C GLY A 79 12.15 -8.27 -3.70
N PRO A 80 13.19 -9.00 -4.13
CA PRO A 80 14.51 -8.40 -4.37
C PRO A 80 14.43 -7.16 -5.30
N MET A 81 13.42 -7.11 -6.18
CA MET A 81 13.13 -5.98 -7.07
C MET A 81 12.66 -4.71 -6.33
N ASP A 82 11.83 -4.83 -5.29
CA ASP A 82 11.37 -3.64 -4.55
C ASP A 82 12.47 -3.02 -3.69
N ALA A 83 13.37 -3.85 -3.16
CA ALA A 83 14.57 -3.38 -2.48
C ALA A 83 15.49 -2.63 -3.46
N ALA A 84 15.68 -3.16 -4.67
CA ALA A 84 16.44 -2.50 -5.72
C ALA A 84 15.80 -1.15 -6.12
N LEU A 85 14.48 -1.09 -6.30
CA LEU A 85 13.76 0.16 -6.60
C LEU A 85 13.91 1.20 -5.49
N GLY A 86 13.87 0.78 -4.23
CA GLY A 86 14.10 1.67 -3.07
C GLY A 86 15.51 2.29 -3.05
N VAL A 87 16.53 1.48 -3.38
CA VAL A 87 17.92 1.95 -3.50
C VAL A 87 18.07 2.91 -4.69
N ILE A 88 17.54 2.55 -5.87
CA ILE A 88 17.58 3.39 -7.08
C ILE A 88 16.87 4.74 -6.84
N GLY A 89 15.68 4.74 -6.24
CA GLY A 89 14.95 5.96 -5.93
C GLY A 89 15.61 6.84 -4.87
N SER A 90 16.45 6.27 -4.00
CA SER A 90 17.26 7.03 -3.04
C SER A 90 18.49 7.64 -3.72
N LEU A 91 19.15 6.90 -4.62
CA LEU A 91 20.25 7.40 -5.43
C LEU A 91 19.79 8.56 -6.34
N CYS A 92 18.67 8.41 -7.05
CA CYS A 92 18.12 9.49 -7.88
C CYS A 92 17.90 10.79 -7.07
N ARG A 93 17.36 10.70 -5.85
CA ARG A 93 17.16 11.87 -4.98
C ARG A 93 18.48 12.53 -4.53
N MET A 94 19.54 11.76 -4.29
CA MET A 94 20.86 12.31 -3.96
C MET A 94 21.46 13.11 -5.13
N PHE A 95 21.27 12.63 -6.36
CA PHE A 95 21.67 13.37 -7.55
C PHE A 95 20.78 14.60 -7.77
N GLU A 96 19.47 14.51 -7.56
CA GLU A 96 18.56 15.67 -7.63
C GLU A 96 18.90 16.78 -6.62
N THR A 97 19.39 16.42 -5.41
CA THR A 97 19.85 17.41 -4.43
C THR A 97 21.16 18.11 -4.81
N SER A 98 21.92 17.58 -5.78
CA SER A 98 23.18 18.14 -6.26
C SER A 98 23.06 18.84 -7.63
N VAL A 99 21.92 18.76 -8.31
CA VAL A 99 21.64 19.60 -9.48
C VAL A 99 21.00 20.91 -9.01
N PRO A 100 21.59 22.10 -9.28
CA PRO A 100 20.90 23.35 -9.02
C PRO A 100 19.57 23.31 -9.78
N ARG A 101 18.49 23.68 -9.09
CA ARG A 101 17.12 23.69 -9.62
C ARG A 101 17.05 24.73 -10.73
N ILE A 102 17.48 24.38 -11.94
CA ILE A 102 17.31 25.19 -13.14
C ILE A 102 15.81 25.17 -13.41
N ARG A 103 15.09 26.17 -12.91
CA ARG A 103 13.72 26.43 -13.39
C ARG A 103 13.87 26.58 -14.91
N PRO A 104 13.21 25.76 -15.74
CA PRO A 104 13.24 26.00 -17.16
C PRO A 104 12.62 27.38 -17.37
N ARG A 105 13.45 28.35 -17.76
CA ARG A 105 13.03 29.66 -18.25
C ARG A 105 12.41 29.48 -19.65
N CYS A 106 11.43 28.59 -19.75
CA CYS A 106 10.73 28.22 -20.98
C CYS A 106 9.24 28.56 -20.90
N MET A 107 8.75 29.09 -19.78
CA MET A 107 7.33 29.44 -19.64
C MET A 107 7.00 30.92 -19.95
N TYR A 108 7.88 31.64 -20.68
CA TYR A 108 7.67 33.08 -20.96
C TYR A 108 8.01 33.58 -22.38
N LEU A 109 8.23 32.69 -23.36
CA LEU A 109 8.59 33.10 -24.74
C LEU A 109 7.62 32.63 -25.84
N ASP A 110 6.35 32.43 -25.54
CA ASP A 110 5.34 32.06 -26.56
C ASP A 110 4.10 32.97 -26.60
N ARG A 111 4.21 34.22 -26.14
CA ARG A 111 3.11 35.21 -26.32
C ARG A 111 3.07 35.79 -27.73
N LYS A 112 4.24 36.08 -28.31
CA LYS A 112 4.32 36.71 -29.64
C LYS A 112 3.95 35.71 -30.74
N ARG A 113 4.48 34.48 -30.66
CA ARG A 113 4.16 33.39 -31.60
C ARG A 113 2.69 32.99 -31.57
N ARG A 114 2.04 32.98 -30.39
CA ARG A 114 0.58 32.75 -30.28
C ARG A 114 -0.24 33.83 -30.97
N ARG A 115 0.12 35.12 -30.80
CA ARG A 115 -0.57 36.23 -31.47
C ARG A 115 -0.41 36.18 -32.99
N GLU A 116 0.75 35.78 -33.48
CA GLU A 116 1.00 35.60 -34.92
C GLU A 116 0.20 34.44 -35.51
N LEU A 117 0.05 33.33 -34.77
CA LEU A 117 -0.82 32.22 -35.18
C LEU A 117 -2.31 32.61 -35.19
N GLU A 118 -2.77 33.36 -34.20
CA GLU A 118 -4.14 33.87 -34.15
C GLU A 118 -4.44 34.87 -35.27
N GLN A 119 -3.50 35.77 -35.59
CA GLN A 119 -3.63 36.68 -36.73
C GLN A 119 -3.72 35.94 -38.06
N LYS A 120 -2.85 34.92 -38.27
CA LYS A 120 -2.89 34.10 -39.48
C LYS A 120 -4.21 33.32 -39.60
N GLN A 121 -4.72 32.77 -38.51
CA GLN A 121 -6.00 32.06 -38.51
C GLN A 121 -7.19 32.99 -38.81
N ARG A 122 -7.19 34.23 -38.31
CA ARG A 122 -8.23 35.23 -38.64
C ARG A 122 -8.16 35.72 -40.09
N ALA A 123 -6.96 35.88 -40.65
CA ALA A 123 -6.78 36.24 -42.05
C ALA A 123 -7.26 35.14 -43.00
N LEU A 124 -7.04 33.88 -42.64
CA LEU A 124 -7.54 32.72 -43.40
C LEU A 124 -9.07 32.58 -43.32
N GLY A 125 -9.67 32.79 -42.14
CA GLY A 125 -11.13 32.72 -41.96
C GLY A 125 -11.93 33.88 -42.57
N HIS A 126 -11.28 34.99 -42.93
CA HIS A 126 -11.95 36.10 -43.63
C HIS A 126 -12.01 35.87 -45.15
N ALA A 127 -11.03 35.16 -45.73
CA ALA A 127 -10.97 34.87 -47.17
C ALA A 127 -11.92 33.73 -47.61
N GLU A 128 -12.40 32.91 -46.66
CA GLU A 128 -13.35 31.81 -46.92
C GLU A 128 -14.81 32.30 -47.05
N ASN A 129 -15.11 33.54 -46.61
CA ASN A 129 -16.45 34.13 -46.71
C ASN A 129 -16.63 35.11 -47.89
N ASP A 130 -15.60 35.33 -48.71
CA ASP A 130 -15.68 36.22 -49.89
C ASP A 130 -16.05 35.48 -51.20
N PHE A 131 -16.37 34.17 -51.12
CA PHE A 131 -16.81 33.35 -52.26
C PHE A 131 -18.25 32.86 -52.09
N GLU A 132 -19.22 33.78 -52.07
CA GLU A 132 -20.60 33.46 -52.49
C GLU A 132 -20.99 34.45 -53.61
N PRO A 133 -21.06 33.99 -54.87
CA PRO A 133 -21.44 34.83 -56.00
C PRO A 133 -22.94 35.15 -55.98
N GLN A 134 -23.25 36.35 -56.45
CA GLN A 134 -24.59 36.87 -56.73
C GLN A 134 -25.48 35.83 -57.43
N MET A 135 -26.70 35.63 -56.92
CA MET A 135 -27.86 35.22 -57.71
C MET A 135 -28.73 36.44 -58.03
#